data_AF-A0A421DLF7-F1
#
_entry.id   AF-A0A421DLF7-F1
#
_cell.length_a   1.000
_cell.length_b   1.000
_cell.length_c   1.000
_cell.angle_alpha   90.00
_cell.angle_beta   90.00
_cell.angle_gamma   90.00
#
_symmetry.space_group_name_H-M   'P 1'
#
loop_
_entity.id
_entity.type
_entity.pdbx_description
1 polymer ?
#
loop_
_entity_poly.entity_id
_entity_poly.type
_entity_poly.pdbx_seq_one_letter_code
_entity_poly.pdbx_strand_id
1 'polypeptide(L)'
;MRVKQYAIAIMRYAVQQKMIRFNPAYDLEGAVQKPQTEHRPAIELEEISFRTLACSTLIESGIWPEDIVELQMSHMEKNNVRAAYTHKAKHLEQRRLMLQ
;
A
#
# COMPACT_ATOMS: atom_id res chain seq x y z
N MET A 1 -6.17 -0.07 19.25
CA MET A 1 -5.84 1.01 18.28
C MET A 1 -4.41 1.47 18.51
N ARG A 2 -3.65 1.76 17.45
CA ARG A 2 -2.25 2.23 17.58
C ARG A 2 -2.13 3.51 18.41
N VAL A 3 -3.05 4.47 18.22
CA VAL A 3 -3.07 5.74 18.97
C VAL A 3 -3.17 5.52 20.49
N LYS A 4 -4.08 4.65 20.94
CA LYS A 4 -4.20 4.28 22.37
C LYS A 4 -2.90 3.65 22.91
N GLN A 5 -2.26 2.78 22.13
CA GLN A 5 -0.99 2.15 22.54
C GLN A 5 0.11 3.18 22.73
N TYR A 6 0.23 4.16 21.83
CA TYR A 6 1.20 5.26 21.97
C TYR A 6 0.91 6.13 23.21
N ALA A 7 -0.34 6.51 23.44
CA ALA A 7 -0.72 7.30 24.61
C ALA A 7 -0.39 6.57 25.93
N ILE A 8 -0.68 5.27 26.03
CA ILE A 8 -0.33 4.45 27.19
C ILE A 8 1.18 4.43 27.40
N ALA A 9 1.97 4.25 26.34
CA ALA A 9 3.43 4.19 26.43
C ALA A 9 4.04 5.51 26.91
N ILE A 10 3.58 6.65 26.37
CA ILE A 10 4.04 7.99 26.77
C ILE A 10 3.71 8.25 28.25
N MET A 11 2.48 7.97 28.66
CA MET A 11 2.05 8.20 30.04
C MET A 11 2.73 7.23 31.02
N ARG A 12 3.01 5.98 30.61
CA ARG A 12 3.80 5.04 31.42
C ARG A 12 5.21 5.57 31.66
N TYR A 13 5.84 6.20 30.67
CA TYR A 13 7.13 6.87 30.85
C TYR A 13 7.03 8.05 31.84
N ALA A 14 5.98 8.87 31.76
CA ALA A 14 5.77 9.97 32.70
C ALA A 14 5.57 9.51 34.17
N VAL A 15 4.93 8.35 34.38
CA VAL A 15 4.84 7.71 35.72
C VAL A 15 6.23 7.30 36.22
N GLN A 16 7.06 6.71 35.36
CA GLN A 16 8.42 6.29 35.72
C GLN A 16 9.30 7.49 36.11
N GLN A 17 9.15 8.62 35.42
CA GLN A 17 9.82 9.89 35.76
C GLN A 17 9.23 10.58 36.99
N LYS A 18 8.23 9.98 37.65
CA LYS A 18 7.50 10.54 38.80
C LYS A 18 6.83 11.89 38.53
N MET A 19 6.59 12.23 37.26
CA MET A 19 5.86 13.45 36.88
C MET A 19 4.36 13.32 37.18
N ILE A 20 3.85 12.10 37.09
CA ILE A 20 2.46 11.74 37.38
C ILE A 20 2.43 10.48 38.27
N ARG A 21 1.44 10.39 39.16
CA ARG A 21 1.32 9.26 40.11
C ARG A 21 0.71 8.01 39.49
N PHE A 22 -0.13 8.18 38.48
CA PHE A 22 -0.91 7.13 37.84
C PHE A 22 -1.08 7.45 36.36
N ASN A 23 -1.28 6.42 35.52
CA ASN A 23 -1.46 6.58 34.09
C ASN A 23 -2.97 6.67 33.75
N PRO A 24 -3.49 7.86 33.41
CA PRO A 24 -4.91 8.05 33.10
C PRO A 24 -5.34 7.37 31.79
N ALA A 25 -4.41 6.96 30.93
CA ALA A 25 -4.74 6.28 29.68
C ALA A 25 -5.31 4.87 29.91
N TYR A 26 -5.17 4.30 31.12
CA TYR A 26 -5.85 3.05 31.50
C TYR A 26 -7.36 3.22 31.64
N ASP A 27 -7.86 4.40 32.02
CA ASP A 27 -9.30 4.66 32.13
C ASP A 27 -9.99 4.76 30.75
N LEU A 28 -9.19 4.82 29.68
CA LEU A 28 -9.65 4.76 28.29
C LEU A 28 -9.82 3.31 27.78
N GLU A 29 -9.58 2.31 28.64
CA GLU A 29 -9.92 0.91 28.38
C GLU A 29 -11.44 0.77 28.16
N GLY A 30 -11.85 0.23 27.01
CA GLY A 30 -13.28 0.11 26.65
C GLY A 30 -13.96 1.40 26.16
N ALA A 31 -13.46 2.59 26.50
CA ALA A 31 -14.03 3.87 26.03
C ALA A 31 -13.93 4.05 24.50
N VAL A 32 -12.87 3.48 23.89
CA VAL A 32 -12.69 3.47 22.44
C VAL A 32 -12.84 2.05 21.92
N GLN A 33 -13.97 1.75 21.31
CA GLN A 33 -14.23 0.46 20.68
C GLN A 33 -13.37 0.34 19.41
N LYS A 34 -12.62 -0.77 19.29
CA LYS A 34 -11.91 -1.06 18.04
C LYS A 34 -12.99 -1.27 16.96
N PRO A 35 -12.89 -0.63 15.78
CA PRO A 35 -13.81 -0.90 14.69
C PRO A 35 -13.77 -2.39 14.37
N GLN A 36 -14.94 -2.95 14.09
CA GLN A 36 -15.09 -4.33 13.66
C GLN A 36 -14.21 -4.51 12.42
N THR A 37 -13.28 -5.46 12.49
CA THR A 37 -12.36 -5.72 11.36
C THR A 37 -13.05 -6.71 10.45
N GLU A 38 -13.61 -6.23 9.35
CA GLU A 38 -14.10 -7.09 8.27
C GLU A 38 -12.90 -7.70 7.54
N HIS A 39 -12.66 -8.99 7.77
CA HIS A 39 -11.68 -9.75 7.02
C HIS A 39 -12.27 -10.06 5.64
N ARG A 40 -11.84 -9.34 4.61
CA ARG A 40 -12.20 -9.67 3.24
C ARG A 40 -11.51 -10.99 2.85
N PRO A 41 -12.25 -11.98 2.34
CA PRO A 41 -11.64 -13.22 1.85
C PRO A 41 -10.65 -12.92 0.73
N ALA A 42 -9.74 -13.85 0.49
CA ALA A 42 -8.91 -13.79 -0.72
C ALA A 42 -9.85 -13.79 -1.94
N ILE A 43 -9.58 -12.90 -2.90
CA ILE A 43 -10.34 -12.80 -4.15
C ILE A 43 -10.23 -14.15 -4.86
N GLU A 44 -11.34 -14.72 -5.31
CA GLU A 44 -11.35 -15.95 -6.08
C GLU A 44 -10.66 -15.71 -7.44
N LEU A 45 -10.00 -16.74 -8.00
CA LEU A 45 -9.19 -16.57 -9.22
C LEU A 45 -9.99 -16.00 -10.41
N GLU A 46 -11.30 -16.23 -10.41
CA GLU A 46 -12.27 -15.78 -11.41
C GLU A 46 -12.63 -14.29 -11.29
N GLU A 47 -12.46 -13.69 -10.11
CA GLU A 47 -12.71 -12.27 -9.84
C GLU A 47 -11.45 -11.39 -10.02
N ILE A 48 -10.30 -11.99 -10.34
CA ILE A 48 -9.07 -11.25 -10.59
C ILE A 48 -9.17 -10.56 -11.95
N SER A 49 -8.98 -9.24 -11.97
CA SER A 49 -8.96 -8.50 -13.23
C SER A 49 -7.88 -9.04 -14.18
N PHE A 50 -8.17 -9.08 -15.48
CA PHE A 50 -7.21 -9.48 -16.52
C PHE A 50 -5.85 -8.77 -16.36
N ARG A 51 -5.87 -7.49 -15.99
CA ARG A 51 -4.66 -6.71 -15.73
C ARG A 51 -3.81 -7.32 -14.62
N THR A 52 -4.42 -7.69 -13.50
CA THR A 52 -3.70 -8.24 -12.35
C THR A 52 -3.09 -9.60 -12.69
N LEU A 53 -3.85 -10.48 -13.37
CA LEU A 53 -3.40 -11.79 -13.83
C LEU A 53 -2.27 -11.67 -14.89
N ALA A 54 -2.40 -10.74 -15.83
CA ALA A 54 -1.37 -10.48 -16.83
C ALA A 54 -0.10 -9.90 -16.18
N CYS A 55 -0.22 -8.98 -15.23
CA CYS A 55 0.92 -8.46 -14.48
C CYS A 55 1.66 -9.57 -13.73
N SER A 56 0.95 -10.41 -12.96
CA SER A 56 1.58 -11.48 -12.19
C SER A 56 2.30 -12.48 -13.10
N THR A 57 1.65 -12.93 -14.17
CA THR A 57 2.23 -13.88 -15.12
C THR A 57 3.43 -13.31 -15.88
N LEU A 58 3.39 -12.04 -16.28
CA LEU A 58 4.51 -11.38 -16.97
C LEU A 58 5.72 -11.17 -16.04
N ILE A 59 5.50 -10.79 -14.79
CA ILE A 59 6.57 -10.67 -13.78
C ILE A 59 7.18 -12.04 -13.49
N GLU A 60 6.34 -13.06 -13.26
CA GLU A 60 6.78 -14.43 -13.01
C GLU A 60 7.54 -15.04 -14.19
N SER A 61 7.21 -14.65 -15.43
CA SER A 61 7.91 -15.14 -16.62
C SER A 61 9.38 -14.70 -16.70
N GLY A 62 9.76 -13.61 -16.01
CA GLY A 62 11.12 -13.06 -16.01
C GLY A 62 11.60 -12.51 -17.37
N ILE A 63 10.75 -12.49 -18.40
CA ILE A 63 11.10 -12.01 -19.75
C ILE A 63 11.24 -10.48 -19.77
N TRP A 64 10.50 -9.80 -18.90
CA TRP A 64 10.42 -8.35 -18.85
C TRP A 64 10.77 -7.82 -17.45
N PRO A 65 11.49 -6.69 -17.35
CA PRO A 65 11.70 -6.02 -16.07
C PRO A 65 10.36 -5.57 -15.49
N GLU A 66 10.20 -5.67 -14.17
CA GLU A 66 8.98 -5.28 -13.45
C GLU A 66 8.53 -3.85 -13.78
N ASP A 67 9.48 -2.91 -13.80
CA ASP A 67 9.24 -1.50 -14.16
C ASP A 67 8.57 -1.33 -15.56
N ILE A 68 8.88 -2.23 -16.51
CA ILE A 68 8.30 -2.20 -17.86
C ILE A 68 6.86 -2.71 -17.84
N VAL A 69 6.63 -3.81 -17.13
CA VAL A 69 5.29 -4.41 -17.00
C VAL A 69 4.35 -3.43 -16.31
N GLU A 70 4.79 -2.79 -15.23
CA GLU A 70 4.00 -1.79 -14.51
C GLU A 70 3.69 -0.57 -15.38
N LEU A 71 4.69 -0.05 -16.09
CA LEU A 71 4.53 1.11 -16.98
C LEU A 71 3.60 0.79 -18.16
N GLN A 72 3.69 -0.41 -18.70
CA GLN A 72 2.84 -0.86 -19.81
C GLN A 72 1.40 -1.04 -19.39
N MET A 73 1.19 -1.59 -18.20
CA MET A 73 -0.14 -1.81 -17.64
C MET A 73 -0.68 -0.57 -16.91
N SER A 74 0.10 0.51 -16.77
CA SER A 74 -0.34 1.72 -16.08
C SER A 74 -1.54 2.37 -16.78
N HIS A 75 -2.49 2.90 -15.99
CA HIS A 75 -3.56 3.71 -16.56
C HIS A 75 -2.95 4.96 -17.20
N MET A 76 -3.46 5.35 -18.37
CA MET A 76 -3.03 6.56 -19.08
C MET A 76 -2.94 7.75 -18.12
N GLU A 77 -1.76 8.38 -18.08
CA GLU A 77 -1.49 9.51 -17.20
C GLU A 77 -2.47 10.66 -17.52
N LYS A 78 -3.24 11.08 -16.52
CA LYS A 78 -4.27 12.12 -16.69
C LYS A 78 -3.67 13.50 -16.99
N ASN A 79 -2.42 13.74 -16.59
CA ASN A 79 -1.73 15.00 -16.82
C ASN A 79 -0.91 14.95 -18.12
N ASN A 80 -1.39 15.69 -19.13
CA ASN A 80 -0.76 15.76 -20.46
C ASN A 80 0.72 16.19 -20.44
N VAL A 81 1.12 17.06 -19.50
CA VAL A 81 2.51 17.50 -19.36
C VAL A 81 3.37 16.36 -18.83
N ARG A 82 2.88 15.64 -17.81
CA ARG A 82 3.60 14.50 -17.22
C ARG A 82 3.68 13.31 -18.19
N ALA A 83 2.61 13.06 -18.95
CA ALA A 83 2.57 12.05 -20.00
C ALA A 83 3.70 12.25 -21.03
N ALA A 84 3.99 13.49 -21.44
CA ALA A 84 5.04 13.81 -22.39
C ALA A 84 6.45 13.39 -21.92
N TYR A 85 6.69 13.41 -20.60
CA TYR A 85 7.95 12.94 -20.00
C TYR A 85 7.93 11.42 -19.77
N THR A 86 6.80 10.84 -19.36
CA THR A 86 6.62 9.39 -19.19
C THR A 86 6.89 8.60 -20.48
N HIS A 87 6.49 9.15 -21.64
CA HIS A 87 6.72 8.52 -22.94
C HIS A 87 8.17 8.63 -23.45
N LYS A 88 8.94 9.62 -22.99
CA LYS A 88 10.30 9.90 -23.51
C LYS A 88 11.43 9.27 -22.69
N ALA A 89 11.20 8.78 -21.47
CA ALA A 89 12.28 8.79 -20.47
C ALA A 89 13.24 7.59 -20.44
N LYS A 90 12.88 6.34 -20.80
CA LYS A 90 13.89 5.24 -20.70
C LYS A 90 13.60 3.90 -21.37
N HIS A 91 12.36 3.63 -21.78
CA HIS A 91 11.93 2.27 -22.10
C HIS A 91 11.07 2.12 -23.36
N LEU A 92 11.13 3.08 -24.29
CA LEU A 92 10.31 3.09 -25.51
C LEU A 92 10.53 1.83 -26.38
N GLU A 93 11.78 1.38 -26.50
CA GLU A 93 12.15 0.24 -27.34
C GLU A 93 11.59 -1.08 -26.76
N GLN A 94 11.71 -1.25 -25.44
CA GLN A 94 11.21 -2.43 -24.73
C GLN A 94 9.68 -2.49 -24.78
N ARG A 95 8.98 -1.35 -24.69
CA ARG A 95 7.51 -1.29 -24.83
C ARG A 95 7.04 -1.65 -26.24
N ARG A 96 7.81 -1.33 -27.28
CA ARG A 96 7.48 -1.70 -28.68
C ARG A 96 7.55 -3.21 -28.90
N LEU A 97 8.56 -3.87 -28.36
CA LEU A 97 8.71 -5.32 -28.45
C LEU A 97 7.59 -6.09 -27.72
N MET A 98 7.03 -5.52 -26.66
CA MET A 98 5.88 -6.07 -25.93
C MET A 98 4.54 -5.93 -26.68
N LEU A 99 4.47 -5.10 -27.72
CA LEU A 99 3.23 -4.74 -28.45
C LEU A 99 3.15 -5.33 -29.87
N GLN A 100 4.12 -6.16 -30.28
CA GLN A 100 4.10 -6.90 -31.55
C GLN A 100 3.37 -8.23 -31.39
#